data_AF-A0A3N9UWT6-F1
#
_entry.id   AF-A0A3N9UWT6-F1
#
_cell.length_a   1.000
_cell.length_b   1.000
_cell.length_c   1.000
_cell.angle_alpha   90.00
_cell.angle_beta   90.00
_cell.angle_gamma   90.00
#
_symmetry.space_group_name_H-M   'P 1'
#
loop_
_entity.id
_entity.type
_entity.pdbx_description
1 polymer ?
#
loop_
_entity_poly.entity_id
_entity_poly.type
_entity_poly.pdbx_seq_one_letter_code
_entity_poly.pdbx_strand_id
1 'polypeptide(L)'
;MASVEDKLDALISAEIYRSRDEVISDAMSALLTLKPSLKIDMAVNLYKNKKVSLWRGADIASLTLEKFKDILASRSIRIEHE
;
A
#
# COMPACT_ATOMS: atom_id res chain seq x y z
N MET A 1 -26.99 8.87 -8.43
CA MET A 1 -25.63 8.40 -8.74
C MET A 1 -25.45 7.06 -8.04
N ALA A 2 -24.91 6.04 -8.71
CA ALA A 2 -24.62 4.76 -8.07
C ALA A 2 -23.55 4.95 -6.98
N SER A 3 -23.77 4.34 -5.81
CA SER A 3 -22.85 4.34 -4.67
C SER A 3 -21.58 3.54 -4.98
N VAL A 4 -20.62 3.51 -4.06
CA VAL A 4 -19.42 2.66 -4.22
C VAL A 4 -19.82 1.20 -4.10
N GLU A 5 -20.71 0.90 -3.16
CA GLU A 5 -21.27 -0.41 -2.88
C GLU A 5 -21.97 -0.97 -4.13
N ASP A 6 -22.82 -0.16 -4.77
CA ASP A 6 -23.51 -0.56 -6.02
C ASP A 6 -22.52 -0.95 -7.13
N LYS A 7 -21.39 -0.24 -7.23
CA LYS A 7 -20.36 -0.52 -8.24
C LYS A 7 -19.59 -1.80 -7.93
N LEU A 8 -19.25 -2.04 -6.66
CA LEU A 8 -18.60 -3.28 -6.23
C LEU A 8 -19.52 -4.48 -6.51
N ASP A 9 -20.79 -4.37 -6.19
CA ASP A 9 -21.77 -5.43 -6.40
C ASP A 9 -22.04 -5.70 -7.88
N ALA A 10 -22.01 -4.66 -8.73
CA ALA A 10 -22.11 -4.83 -10.17
C ALA A 10 -20.95 -5.65 -10.75
N LEU A 11 -19.72 -5.45 -10.27
CA LEU A 11 -18.54 -6.21 -10.70
C LEU A 11 -18.60 -7.68 -10.29
N ILE A 12 -19.13 -7.96 -9.10
CA ILE A 12 -19.30 -9.34 -8.59
C ILE A 12 -20.44 -10.04 -9.31
N SER A 13 -21.56 -9.34 -9.51
CA SER A 13 -22.74 -9.89 -10.21
C SER A 13 -22.45 -10.18 -11.68
N ALA A 14 -21.49 -9.47 -12.28
CA ALA A 14 -20.98 -9.74 -13.62
C ALA A 14 -19.92 -10.87 -13.67
N GLU A 15 -19.66 -11.55 -12.54
CA GLU A 15 -18.66 -12.62 -12.38
C GLU A 15 -17.22 -12.21 -12.73
N ILE A 16 -16.91 -10.89 -12.72
CA ILE A 16 -15.56 -10.37 -12.99
C ILE A 16 -14.64 -10.58 -11.78
N TYR A 17 -15.18 -10.41 -10.57
CA TYR A 17 -14.48 -10.65 -9.31
C TYR A 17 -15.30 -11.56 -8.40
N ARG A 18 -14.63 -12.32 -7.53
CA ARG A 18 -15.27 -13.30 -6.64
C ARG A 18 -15.76 -12.68 -5.34
N SER A 19 -15.24 -11.52 -4.96
CA SER A 19 -15.63 -10.83 -3.73
C SER A 19 -15.30 -9.34 -3.78
N ARG A 20 -15.90 -8.58 -2.87
CA ARG A 20 -15.58 -7.15 -2.69
C ARG A 20 -14.12 -6.96 -2.28
N ASP A 21 -13.57 -7.85 -1.46
CA ASP A 21 -12.17 -7.78 -1.02
C ASP A 21 -11.20 -7.93 -2.19
N GLU A 22 -11.51 -8.79 -3.16
CA GLU A 22 -10.71 -8.95 -4.38
C GLU A 22 -10.70 -7.65 -5.20
N VAL A 23 -11.86 -7.03 -5.39
CA VAL A 23 -11.98 -5.74 -6.08
C VAL A 23 -11.19 -4.66 -5.36
N ILE A 24 -11.31 -4.57 -4.03
CA ILE A 24 -10.63 -3.55 -3.22
C ILE A 24 -9.12 -3.77 -3.25
N SER A 25 -8.65 -5.02 -3.15
CA SER A 25 -7.24 -5.38 -3.23
C SER A 25 -6.63 -4.98 -4.57
N ASP A 26 -7.35 -5.26 -5.67
CA ASP A 26 -6.90 -4.92 -7.02
C ASP A 26 -6.94 -3.40 -7.26
N ALA A 27 -7.99 -2.72 -6.81
CA ALA A 27 -8.09 -1.26 -6.86
C ALA A 27 -6.97 -0.57 -6.06
N MET A 28 -6.63 -1.10 -4.87
CA MET A 28 -5.50 -0.61 -4.08
C MET A 28 -4.18 -0.81 -4.83
N SER A 29 -3.98 -1.97 -5.44
CA SER A 29 -2.78 -2.28 -6.23
C SER A 29 -2.65 -1.36 -7.45
N ALA A 30 -3.75 -1.12 -8.17
CA ALA A 30 -3.82 -0.18 -9.28
C ALA A 30 -3.52 1.26 -8.82
N LEU A 31 -4.10 1.71 -7.70
CA LEU A 31 -3.84 3.04 -7.14
C LEU A 31 -2.37 3.25 -6.80
N LEU A 32 -1.75 2.28 -6.10
CA LEU A 32 -0.34 2.36 -5.70
C LEU A 32 0.63 2.23 -6.88
N THR A 33 0.21 1.56 -7.96
CA THR A 33 0.95 1.51 -9.22
C THR A 33 0.92 2.86 -9.94
N LEU A 34 -0.26 3.49 -9.99
CA LEU A 34 -0.45 4.79 -10.62
C LEU A 34 0.18 5.94 -9.81
N LYS A 35 0.24 5.80 -8.48
CA LYS A 35 0.78 6.80 -7.56
C LYS A 35 1.86 6.20 -6.65
N PRO A 36 3.09 6.00 -7.16
CA PRO A 36 4.19 5.42 -6.39
C PRO A 36 4.54 6.20 -5.10
N SER A 37 4.30 7.50 -5.06
CA SER A 37 4.48 8.31 -3.84
C SER A 37 3.60 7.81 -2.69
N LEU A 38 2.34 7.46 -2.96
CA LEU A 38 1.42 6.89 -1.95
C LEU A 38 1.91 5.54 -1.45
N LYS A 39 2.53 4.73 -2.31
CA LYS A 39 3.12 3.43 -1.95
C LYS A 39 4.26 3.62 -0.94
N ILE A 40 5.14 4.60 -1.18
CA ILE A 40 6.22 4.96 -0.26
C ILE A 40 5.65 5.49 1.06
N ASP A 41 4.67 6.40 1.00
CA ASP A 41 4.07 6.99 2.20
C ASP A 41 3.38 5.93 3.07
N MET A 42 2.67 5.00 2.43
CA MET A 42 2.06 3.85 3.09
C MET A 42 3.11 2.96 3.76
N ALA A 43 4.17 2.59 3.03
CA ALA A 43 5.25 1.76 3.58
C ALA A 43 5.93 2.41 4.80
N VAL A 44 6.22 3.72 4.71
CA VAL A 44 6.79 4.50 5.81
C VAL A 44 5.84 4.52 7.02
N ASN A 45 4.54 4.71 6.79
CA ASN A 45 3.55 4.73 7.87
C ASN A 45 3.44 3.35 8.56
N LEU A 46 3.42 2.26 7.79
CA LEU A 46 3.40 0.90 8.30
C LEU A 46 4.64 0.60 9.16
N TYR A 47 5.82 1.01 8.70
CA TYR A 47 7.07 0.86 9.45
C TYR A 47 7.05 1.67 10.76
N LYS A 48 6.71 2.97 10.67
CA LYS A 48 6.64 3.87 11.82
C LYS A 48 5.70 3.35 12.92
N ASN A 49 4.60 2.70 12.51
CA ASN A 49 3.62 2.11 13.42
C ASN A 49 3.94 0.66 13.83
N LYS A 50 5.17 0.19 13.58
CA LYS A 50 5.68 -1.15 13.92
C LYS A 50 4.80 -2.28 13.39
N LYS A 51 4.11 -2.06 12.26
CA LYS A 51 3.27 -3.07 11.59
C LYS A 51 4.09 -3.97 10.67
N VAL A 52 5.25 -3.50 10.23
CA VAL A 52 6.18 -4.22 9.35
C VAL A 52 7.61 -3.96 9.82
N SER A 53 8.51 -4.90 9.53
CA SER A 53 9.95 -4.69 9.70
C SER A 53 10.49 -3.67 8.71
N LEU A 54 11.73 -3.23 8.90
CA LEU A 54 12.39 -2.31 7.99
C LEU A 54 12.51 -2.91 6.58
N TRP A 55 12.90 -4.19 6.50
CA TRP A 55 13.03 -4.90 5.23
C TRP A 55 11.70 -5.03 4.50
N ARG A 56 10.63 -5.35 5.24
CA ARG A 56 9.28 -5.43 4.67
C ARG A 56 8.75 -4.06 4.23
N GLY A 57 9.10 -2.98 4.94
CA GLY A 57 8.80 -1.61 4.51
C GLY A 57 9.47 -1.26 3.17
N ALA A 58 10.75 -1.59 3.01
CA ALA A 58 11.47 -1.37 1.76
C ALA A 58 10.86 -2.14 0.58
N ASP A 59 10.51 -3.40 0.81
CA ASP A 59 9.84 -4.26 -0.18
C ASP A 59 8.47 -3.69 -0.62
N ILE A 60 7.62 -3.29 0.34
CA ILE A 60 6.32 -2.65 0.05
C ILE A 60 6.52 -1.35 -0.72
N ALA A 61 7.53 -0.55 -0.39
CA ALA A 61 7.86 0.67 -1.11
C ALA A 61 8.43 0.41 -2.52
N SER A 62 8.76 -0.85 -2.86
CA SER A 62 9.49 -1.24 -4.06
C SER A 62 10.86 -0.53 -4.16
N LEU A 63 11.56 -0.43 -3.03
CA LEU A 63 12.85 0.22 -2.90
C LEU A 63 13.90 -0.74 -2.35
N THR A 64 15.17 -0.43 -2.59
CA THR A 64 16.25 -1.07 -1.83
C THR A 64 16.17 -0.65 -0.37
N LEU A 65 16.70 -1.49 0.52
CA LEU A 65 16.76 -1.19 1.95
C LEU A 65 17.45 0.15 2.24
N GLU A 66 18.55 0.44 1.54
CA GLU A 66 19.30 1.70 1.67
C GLU A 66 18.44 2.92 1.28
N LYS A 67 17.79 2.90 0.11
CA LYS A 67 16.90 3.98 -0.31
C LYS A 67 15.75 4.19 0.67
N PHE A 68 15.21 3.12 1.22
CA PHE A 68 14.16 3.23 2.22
C PHE A 68 14.68 3.88 3.52
N LYS A 69 15.88 3.52 3.98
CA LYS A 69 16.55 4.17 5.12
C LYS A 69 16.76 5.67 4.88
N ASP A 70 17.18 6.06 3.67
CA ASP A 70 17.36 7.47 3.31
C ASP A 70 16.04 8.26 3.39
N ILE A 71 14.94 7.67 2.93
CA ILE A 71 13.61 8.26 3.03
C ILE A 71 13.18 8.40 4.50
N LEU A 72 13.41 7.39 5.33
CA LEU A 72 13.10 7.48 6.76
C LEU A 72 13.93 8.58 7.44
N ALA A 73 15.23 8.66 7.15
CA ALA A 73 16.12 9.68 7.69
C ALA A 73 15.70 11.10 7.28
N SER A 74 15.40 11.31 5.99
CA SER A 74 14.91 12.61 5.49
C SER A 74 13.57 13.05 6.13
N ARG A 75 12.79 12.09 6.64
CA ARG A 75 11.54 12.32 7.36
C ARG A 75 11.71 12.35 8.88
N SER A 76 12.95 12.37 9.39
CA SER A 76 13.28 12.33 10.82
C SER A 76 12.69 11.11 11.56
N ILE A 77 12.49 10.00 10.86
CA ILE A 77 12.03 8.74 11.44
C ILE A 77 13.25 7.94 11.87
N ARG A 78 13.34 7.64 13.17
CA ARG A 78 14.43 6.84 13.72
C ARG A 78 14.30 5.39 13.26
N ILE A 79 15.40 4.85 12.77
CA ILE A 79 15.50 3.42 12.50
C ILE A 79 15.82 2.75 13.84
N GLU A 80 14.85 2.04 14.41
CA GLU A 80 15.12 1.17 15.54
C GLU A 80 15.93 -0.03 15.01
N HIS A 81 17.06 -0.34 15.65
CA HIS A 81 17.87 -1.52 15.33
C HIS A 81 17.02 -2.79 15.53
N GLU A 82 17.04 -3.69 14.55
CA GLU A 82 16.50 -5.07 14.64
C GLU A 82 17.23 -5.88 15.72
#